data_AF-A0A3D5X762-F1
#
_entry.id   AF-A0A3D5X762-F1
#
_cell.length_a   1.000
_cell.length_b   1.000
_cell.length_c   1.000
_cell.angle_alpha   90.00
_cell.angle_beta   90.00
_cell.angle_gamma   90.00
#
_symmetry.space_group_name_H-M   'P 1'
#
loop_
_entity.id
_entity.type
_entity.pdbx_description
1 polymer ?
#
loop_
_entity_poly.entity_id
_entity_poly.type
_entity_poly.pdbx_seq_one_letter_code
_entity_poly.pdbx_strand_id
1 'polypeptide(L)'
;MTLLSQHPQELSPMLGSLLSEDLEPFLYNSMEGSGYEMISYISPMGQTPESGLQLYLNSPRYTTGYGRLFNTITFTTEAHMFKPFKERVLATYEFIKAAIDYSNDRGALLTKAKSQSDEFVKAQKEFTIRHELDSTRVEEIEFKGYEAEYIDSKITGGKRLRYDRDKPFTKNIPYYRHYLRKLSITTPDFYIIPQAWHEVILRLSINGVRFERVEHDTLMKVEAYYITDYDTHPTPYNGNYLHYNVEVRTVEQSIQFFKGDYIIPTNQVTNSYIVEMLEPQADDSFFAWNFFDSILQRKEYFSPYVFEDFAQQMLDNDEELRVEFENKRKSDKEFANNSYRQLSFFYERSPYFEKSYLRYPVYRLNSK
;
A
#
# COMPACT_ATOMS: atom_id res chain seq x y z
N MET A 1 -7.28 -23.79 -14.64
CA MET A 1 -6.28 -23.18 -13.72
C MET A 1 -6.78 -21.80 -13.34
N THR A 2 -6.38 -21.25 -12.19
CA THR A 2 -6.69 -19.85 -11.87
C THR A 2 -5.49 -18.96 -12.17
N LEU A 3 -5.75 -17.76 -12.69
CA LEU A 3 -4.74 -16.76 -12.99
C LEU A 3 -5.02 -15.51 -12.17
N LEU A 4 -4.06 -15.14 -11.33
CA LEU A 4 -4.03 -13.84 -10.68
C LEU A 4 -3.17 -12.91 -11.56
N SER A 5 -3.87 -12.10 -12.35
CA SER A 5 -3.28 -11.07 -13.21
C SER A 5 -3.10 -9.76 -12.43
N GLN A 6 -2.16 -8.91 -12.85
CA GLN A 6 -2.12 -7.53 -12.40
C GLN A 6 -3.39 -6.80 -12.83
N HIS A 7 -3.81 -5.81 -12.03
CA HIS A 7 -4.93 -4.99 -12.43
C HIS A 7 -4.51 -3.97 -13.51
N PRO A 8 -5.16 -3.91 -14.69
CA PRO A 8 -4.77 -2.96 -15.74
C PRO A 8 -4.78 -1.49 -15.29
N GLN A 9 -5.68 -1.13 -14.36
CA GLN A 9 -5.77 0.23 -13.78
C GLN A 9 -4.53 0.64 -12.95
N GLU A 10 -3.74 -0.32 -12.47
CA GLU A 10 -2.54 -0.04 -11.69
C GLU A 10 -1.26 0.07 -12.55
N LEU A 11 -1.36 -0.26 -13.83
CA LEU A 11 -0.27 -0.14 -14.78
C LEU A 11 -0.36 1.20 -15.50
N SER A 12 0.78 1.66 -16.04
CA SER A 12 0.76 2.77 -17.00
C SER A 12 -0.20 2.46 -18.17
N PRO A 13 -0.76 3.47 -18.85
CA PRO A 13 -1.72 3.24 -19.94
C PRO A 13 -1.23 2.26 -21.02
N MET A 14 0.06 2.31 -21.38
CA MET A 14 0.67 1.44 -22.38
C MET A 14 0.67 -0.03 -21.96
N LEU A 15 1.08 -0.33 -20.72
CA LEU A 15 1.09 -1.69 -20.20
C LEU A 15 -0.30 -2.19 -19.83
N GLY A 16 -1.17 -1.32 -19.31
CA GLY A 16 -2.55 -1.66 -19.00
C GLY A 16 -3.32 -2.12 -20.23
N SER A 17 -3.24 -1.34 -21.33
CA SER A 17 -3.86 -1.70 -22.61
C SER A 17 -3.24 -2.98 -23.20
N LEU A 18 -1.91 -3.10 -23.21
CA LEU A 18 -1.23 -4.31 -23.68
C LEU A 18 -1.66 -5.57 -22.91
N LEU A 19 -1.78 -5.45 -21.59
CA LEU A 19 -2.23 -6.54 -20.73
C LEU A 19 -3.66 -6.94 -21.07
N SER A 20 -4.60 -5.99 -21.04
CA SER A 20 -6.04 -6.30 -21.16
C SER A 20 -6.50 -6.65 -22.58
N GLU A 21 -5.87 -6.06 -23.60
CA GLU A 21 -6.35 -6.16 -24.98
C GLU A 21 -5.59 -7.21 -25.81
N ASP A 22 -4.40 -7.63 -25.37
CA ASP A 22 -3.54 -8.51 -26.17
C ASP A 22 -2.95 -9.68 -25.37
N LEU A 23 -2.15 -9.42 -24.33
CA LEU A 23 -1.43 -10.45 -23.60
C LEU A 23 -2.36 -11.39 -22.84
N GLU A 24 -3.27 -10.86 -22.02
CA GLU A 24 -4.20 -11.70 -21.26
C GLU A 24 -5.12 -12.50 -22.19
N PRO A 25 -5.78 -11.91 -23.21
CA PRO A 25 -6.55 -12.68 -24.20
C PRO A 25 -5.73 -13.77 -24.89
N PHE A 26 -4.46 -13.50 -25.27
CA PHE A 26 -3.58 -14.51 -25.87
C PHE A 26 -3.34 -15.69 -24.92
N LEU A 27 -3.06 -15.42 -23.65
CA LEU A 27 -2.80 -16.46 -22.65
C LEU A 27 -4.06 -17.32 -22.41
N TYR A 28 -5.23 -16.71 -22.29
CA TYR A 28 -6.49 -17.45 -22.12
C TYR A 28 -6.78 -18.35 -23.34
N ASN A 29 -6.67 -17.81 -24.55
CA ASN A 29 -6.89 -18.58 -25.79
C ASN A 29 -5.87 -19.72 -25.95
N SER A 30 -4.60 -19.49 -25.63
CA SER A 30 -3.56 -20.52 -25.69
C SER A 30 -3.82 -21.65 -24.69
N MET A 31 -4.24 -21.31 -23.48
CA MET A 31 -4.55 -22.27 -22.44
C MET A 31 -5.81 -23.08 -22.75
N GLU A 32 -6.86 -22.44 -23.28
CA GLU A 32 -8.04 -23.13 -23.80
C GLU A 32 -7.66 -24.13 -24.92
N GLY A 33 -6.85 -23.70 -25.88
CA GLY A 33 -6.36 -24.55 -26.98
C GLY A 33 -5.47 -25.72 -26.53
N SER A 34 -4.80 -25.59 -25.39
CA SER A 34 -4.01 -26.69 -24.76
C SER A 34 -4.87 -27.71 -24.00
N GLY A 35 -6.17 -27.44 -23.81
CA GLY A 35 -7.06 -28.25 -22.98
C GLY A 35 -7.00 -27.93 -21.47
N TYR A 36 -6.23 -26.91 -21.07
CA TYR A 36 -6.08 -26.46 -19.69
C TYR A 36 -6.70 -25.07 -19.47
N GLU A 37 -8.00 -24.95 -19.72
CA GLU A 37 -8.77 -23.71 -19.56
C GLU A 37 -8.44 -22.94 -18.26
N MET A 38 -8.34 -21.61 -18.38
CA MET A 38 -8.09 -20.70 -17.27
C MET A 38 -9.33 -19.90 -16.89
N ILE A 39 -9.35 -19.43 -15.65
CA ILE A 39 -10.28 -18.44 -15.14
C ILE A 39 -9.52 -17.46 -14.23
N SER A 40 -10.06 -16.25 -14.03
CA SER A 40 -9.53 -15.31 -13.05
C SER A 40 -9.43 -15.95 -11.66
N TYR A 41 -8.54 -15.45 -10.82
CA TYR A 41 -8.36 -15.95 -9.47
C TYR A 41 -9.66 -15.93 -8.66
N ILE A 42 -9.94 -17.04 -7.97
CA ILE A 42 -11.19 -17.23 -7.24
C ILE A 42 -11.09 -16.59 -5.87
N SER A 43 -11.56 -15.35 -5.80
CA SER A 43 -11.77 -14.61 -4.56
C SER A 43 -13.25 -14.31 -4.37
N PRO A 44 -14.00 -15.16 -3.66
CA PRO A 44 -15.42 -14.97 -3.47
C PRO A 44 -15.69 -13.79 -2.51
N MET A 45 -16.70 -12.97 -2.84
CA MET A 45 -17.19 -11.88 -1.98
C MET A 45 -17.84 -12.39 -0.69
N GLY A 46 -18.33 -13.62 -0.71
CA GLY A 46 -18.92 -14.33 0.42
C GLY A 46 -18.35 -15.74 0.55
N GLN A 47 -19.16 -16.66 1.09
CA GLN A 47 -18.71 -18.03 1.38
C GLN A 47 -18.58 -18.92 0.13
N THR A 48 -19.23 -18.56 -0.99
CA THR A 48 -19.21 -19.35 -2.23
C THR A 48 -19.01 -18.45 -3.46
N PRO A 49 -18.47 -18.98 -4.58
CA PRO A 49 -18.28 -18.19 -5.81
C PRO A 49 -19.55 -17.53 -6.33
N GLU A 50 -20.72 -18.14 -6.14
CA GLU A 50 -22.02 -17.61 -6.58
C GLU A 50 -22.40 -16.28 -5.91
N SER A 51 -21.78 -15.94 -4.78
CA SER A 51 -21.91 -14.61 -4.16
C SER A 51 -21.17 -13.49 -4.92
N GLY A 52 -20.43 -13.85 -5.96
CA GLY A 52 -19.61 -12.97 -6.78
C GLY A 52 -18.13 -13.15 -6.51
N LEU A 53 -17.31 -12.79 -7.51
CA LEU A 53 -15.85 -12.79 -7.42
C LEU A 53 -15.30 -11.37 -7.44
N GLN A 54 -14.20 -11.14 -6.74
CA GLN A 54 -13.44 -9.90 -6.79
C GLN A 54 -12.08 -10.14 -7.44
N LEU A 55 -11.69 -9.30 -8.42
CA LEU A 55 -10.30 -9.22 -8.85
C LEU A 55 -9.55 -8.31 -7.89
N TYR A 56 -8.60 -8.86 -7.11
CA TYR A 56 -7.83 -8.06 -6.17
C TYR A 56 -6.85 -7.10 -6.85
N LEU A 57 -6.76 -5.92 -6.27
CA LEU A 57 -5.74 -4.92 -6.55
C LEU A 57 -4.63 -5.16 -5.51
N ASN A 58 -3.66 -6.01 -5.87
CA ASN A 58 -2.71 -6.58 -4.93
C ASN A 58 -1.67 -5.54 -4.51
N SER A 59 -1.44 -5.46 -3.19
CA SER A 59 -0.44 -4.55 -2.64
C SER A 59 1.00 -5.01 -3.02
N PRO A 60 1.98 -4.09 -2.98
CA PRO A 60 3.38 -4.35 -3.33
C PRO A 60 4.08 -5.52 -2.65
N ARG A 61 3.58 -6.03 -1.50
CA ARG A 61 4.15 -7.22 -0.87
C ARG A 61 3.99 -8.50 -1.70
N TYR A 62 3.06 -8.51 -2.66
CA TYR A 62 2.81 -9.64 -3.55
C TYR A 62 3.46 -9.42 -4.92
N THR A 63 3.84 -10.49 -5.62
CA THR A 63 4.53 -10.42 -6.93
C THR A 63 3.83 -9.50 -7.93
N THR A 64 2.51 -9.58 -8.05
CA THR A 64 1.74 -8.74 -8.97
C THR A 64 1.78 -7.26 -8.58
N GLY A 65 1.67 -6.94 -7.30
CA GLY A 65 1.78 -5.57 -6.79
C GLY A 65 3.21 -5.04 -6.85
N TYR A 66 4.22 -5.88 -6.62
CA TYR A 66 5.62 -5.48 -6.72
C TYR A 66 6.02 -5.18 -8.18
N GLY A 67 5.65 -6.07 -9.12
CA GLY A 67 6.00 -5.93 -10.53
C GLY A 67 5.49 -4.63 -11.17
N ARG A 68 4.33 -4.12 -10.73
CA ARG A 68 3.76 -2.86 -11.25
C ARG A 68 4.63 -1.65 -10.92
N LEU A 69 5.36 -1.69 -9.81
CA LEU A 69 6.24 -0.59 -9.38
C LEU A 69 7.45 -0.40 -10.32
N PHE A 70 7.74 -1.39 -11.18
CA PHE A 70 8.87 -1.41 -12.11
C PHE A 70 8.44 -1.63 -13.57
N ASN A 71 7.18 -1.30 -13.90
CA ASN A 71 6.63 -1.47 -15.26
C ASN A 71 6.87 -2.88 -15.82
N THR A 72 6.68 -3.89 -14.98
CA THR A 72 6.89 -5.30 -15.32
C THR A 72 5.59 -6.06 -15.16
N ILE A 73 5.13 -6.67 -16.26
CA ILE A 73 3.93 -7.50 -16.23
C ILE A 73 4.24 -8.80 -15.50
N THR A 74 3.42 -9.14 -14.52
CA THR A 74 3.59 -10.34 -13.70
C THR A 74 2.27 -11.05 -13.47
N PHE A 75 2.36 -12.37 -13.29
CA PHE A 75 1.22 -13.24 -13.07
C PHE A 75 1.53 -14.21 -11.94
N THR A 76 0.52 -14.57 -11.16
CA THR A 76 0.58 -15.72 -10.25
C THR A 76 -0.42 -16.77 -10.74
N THR A 77 0.07 -17.94 -11.13
CA THR A 77 -0.79 -19.07 -11.48
C THR A 77 -1.10 -19.91 -10.25
N GLU A 78 -2.34 -20.34 -10.12
CA GLU A 78 -2.75 -21.27 -9.08
C GLU A 78 -3.44 -22.51 -9.67
N ALA A 79 -2.83 -23.68 -9.46
CA ALA A 79 -3.38 -24.95 -9.89
C ALA A 79 -4.28 -25.53 -8.79
N HIS A 80 -5.56 -25.73 -9.11
CA HIS A 80 -6.58 -26.15 -8.16
C HIS A 80 -6.18 -27.45 -7.41
N MET A 81 -6.03 -27.39 -6.08
CA MET A 81 -5.46 -28.46 -5.25
C MET A 81 -6.14 -29.84 -5.36
N PHE A 82 -7.46 -29.87 -5.64
CA PHE A 82 -8.21 -31.13 -5.87
C PHE A 82 -8.02 -31.78 -7.24
N LYS A 83 -7.34 -31.14 -8.20
CA LYS A 83 -6.99 -31.77 -9.48
C LYS A 83 -5.82 -32.75 -9.28
N PRO A 84 -5.76 -33.86 -10.04
CA PRO A 84 -4.62 -34.78 -9.98
C PRO A 84 -3.30 -34.04 -10.17
N PHE A 85 -2.25 -34.47 -9.45
CA PHE A 85 -0.96 -33.79 -9.46
C PHE A 85 -0.39 -33.59 -10.88
N LYS A 86 -0.47 -34.63 -11.72
CA LYS A 86 -0.05 -34.57 -13.13
C LYS A 86 -0.74 -33.42 -13.88
N GLU A 87 -2.05 -33.29 -13.74
CA GLU A 87 -2.82 -32.22 -14.41
C GLU A 87 -2.45 -30.83 -13.90
N ARG A 88 -2.14 -30.70 -12.60
CA ARG A 88 -1.66 -29.44 -12.04
C ARG A 88 -0.32 -29.03 -12.65
N VAL A 89 0.61 -29.98 -12.78
CA VAL A 89 1.92 -29.74 -13.38
C VAL A 89 1.80 -29.37 -14.86
N LEU A 90 1.01 -30.12 -15.63
CA LEU A 90 0.81 -29.88 -17.06
C LEU A 90 0.14 -28.53 -17.33
N ALA A 91 -0.88 -28.15 -16.54
CA ALA A 91 -1.50 -26.83 -16.66
C ALA A 91 -0.49 -25.69 -16.40
N THR A 92 0.39 -25.81 -15.41
CA THR A 92 1.44 -24.80 -15.16
C THR A 92 2.47 -24.79 -16.27
N TYR A 93 2.84 -25.96 -16.78
CA TYR A 93 3.76 -26.08 -17.91
C TYR A 93 3.22 -25.39 -19.17
N GLU A 94 1.97 -25.65 -19.55
CA GLU A 94 1.36 -25.01 -20.72
C GLU A 94 1.23 -23.49 -20.54
N PHE A 95 0.96 -23.00 -19.33
CA PHE A 95 0.96 -21.55 -19.07
C PHE A 95 2.34 -20.92 -19.29
N ILE A 96 3.38 -21.53 -18.73
CA ILE A 96 4.77 -21.06 -18.89
C ILE A 96 5.15 -21.07 -20.37
N LYS A 97 4.80 -22.14 -21.09
CA LYS A 97 5.03 -22.24 -22.53
C LYS A 97 4.29 -21.15 -23.30
N ALA A 98 3.01 -20.91 -23.04
CA ALA A 98 2.24 -19.84 -23.67
C ALA A 98 2.84 -18.45 -23.40
N ALA A 99 3.32 -18.20 -22.18
CA ALA A 99 4.00 -16.94 -21.85
C ALA A 99 5.34 -16.78 -22.59
N ILE A 100 6.10 -17.87 -22.77
CA ILE A 100 7.34 -17.89 -23.57
C ILE A 100 7.02 -17.64 -25.05
N ASP A 101 6.01 -18.33 -25.60
CA ASP A 101 5.58 -18.18 -26.99
C ASP A 101 5.16 -16.74 -27.27
N TYR A 102 4.34 -16.13 -26.40
CA TYR A 102 4.00 -14.70 -26.50
C TYR A 102 5.24 -13.81 -26.46
N SER A 103 6.16 -14.08 -25.53
CA SER A 103 7.38 -13.27 -25.38
C SER A 103 8.30 -13.37 -26.60
N ASN A 104 8.36 -14.54 -27.24
CA ASN A 104 9.11 -14.75 -28.47
C ASN A 104 8.47 -14.00 -29.64
N ASP A 105 7.16 -14.10 -29.79
CA ASP A 105 6.44 -13.56 -30.96
C ASP A 105 6.22 -12.04 -30.86
N ARG A 106 6.02 -11.52 -29.64
CA ARG A 106 5.66 -10.13 -29.36
C ARG A 106 6.65 -9.42 -28.43
N GLY A 107 7.87 -9.94 -28.27
CA GLY A 107 8.89 -9.34 -27.41
C GLY A 107 9.23 -7.89 -27.73
N ALA A 108 9.16 -7.49 -29.01
CA ALA A 108 9.34 -6.10 -29.42
C ALA A 108 8.22 -5.18 -28.88
N LEU A 109 6.98 -5.67 -28.84
CA LEU A 109 5.84 -4.94 -28.29
C LEU A 109 5.96 -4.79 -26.77
N LEU A 110 6.33 -5.87 -26.07
CA LEU A 110 6.62 -5.85 -24.62
C LEU A 110 7.71 -4.83 -24.28
N THR A 111 8.84 -4.87 -25.00
CA THR A 111 9.99 -3.99 -24.77
C THR A 111 9.64 -2.53 -25.01
N LYS A 112 8.88 -2.26 -26.09
CA LYS A 112 8.41 -0.91 -26.41
C LYS A 112 7.47 -0.39 -25.34
N ALA A 113 6.47 -1.18 -24.94
CA ALA A 113 5.51 -0.79 -23.92
C ALA A 113 6.22 -0.48 -22.60
N LYS A 114 7.10 -1.36 -22.12
CA LYS A 114 7.91 -1.11 -20.93
C LYS A 114 8.72 0.18 -21.03
N SER A 115 9.44 0.40 -22.13
CA SER A 115 10.27 1.59 -22.31
C SER A 115 9.44 2.88 -22.28
N GLN A 116 8.26 2.87 -22.92
CA GLN A 116 7.33 4.01 -22.87
C GLN A 116 6.77 4.22 -21.47
N SER A 117 6.46 3.15 -20.74
CA SER A 117 6.00 3.22 -19.35
C SER A 117 7.07 3.74 -18.40
N ASP A 118 8.33 3.37 -18.61
CA ASP A 118 9.47 3.88 -17.84
C ASP A 118 9.63 5.41 -18.03
N GLU A 119 9.49 5.92 -19.26
CA GLU A 119 9.48 7.37 -19.53
C GLU A 119 8.24 8.07 -18.98
N PHE A 120 7.07 7.42 -19.03
CA PHE A 120 5.84 7.96 -18.44
C PHE A 120 5.97 8.13 -16.92
N VAL A 121 6.43 7.09 -16.21
CA VAL A 121 6.58 7.10 -14.74
C VAL A 121 7.64 8.12 -14.28
N LYS A 122 8.72 8.30 -15.05
CA LYS A 122 9.71 9.35 -14.81
C LYS A 122 9.11 10.76 -14.79
N ALA A 123 8.13 11.03 -15.65
CA ALA A 123 7.49 12.34 -15.78
C ALA A 123 6.22 12.48 -14.93
N GLN A 124 5.69 11.38 -14.39
CA GLN A 124 4.46 11.35 -13.61
C GLN A 124 4.64 12.08 -12.28
N LYS A 125 3.66 12.92 -11.94
CA LYS A 125 3.63 13.69 -10.69
C LYS A 125 2.53 13.28 -9.73
N GLU A 126 1.45 12.67 -10.19
CA GLU A 126 0.35 12.20 -9.33
C GLU A 126 0.30 10.67 -9.32
N PHE A 127 0.26 10.06 -8.14
CA PHE A 127 0.22 8.62 -7.95
C PHE A 127 -0.92 8.25 -7.01
N THR A 128 -1.78 7.33 -7.43
CA THR A 128 -2.79 6.75 -6.54
C THR A 128 -2.17 5.65 -5.71
N ILE A 129 -2.11 5.85 -4.39
CA ILE A 129 -1.50 4.92 -3.42
C ILE A 129 -2.54 4.10 -2.66
N ARG A 130 -3.82 4.48 -2.71
CA ARG A 130 -4.93 3.68 -2.18
C ARG A 130 -6.10 3.66 -3.15
N HIS A 131 -6.69 2.47 -3.26
CA HIS A 131 -7.84 2.20 -4.11
C HIS A 131 -9.01 1.69 -3.27
N GLU A 132 -10.21 1.84 -3.79
CA GLU A 132 -11.43 1.30 -3.21
C GLU A 132 -12.24 0.57 -4.27
N LEU A 133 -12.77 -0.61 -3.95
CA LEU A 133 -13.59 -1.37 -4.88
C LEU A 133 -14.87 -0.57 -5.22
N ASP A 134 -15.13 -0.38 -6.51
CA ASP A 134 -16.38 0.19 -6.99
C ASP A 134 -17.46 -0.88 -7.00
N SER A 135 -18.17 -1.03 -5.89
CA SER A 135 -19.26 -2.00 -5.75
C SER A 135 -20.49 -1.70 -6.62
N THR A 136 -20.53 -0.53 -7.28
CA THR A 136 -21.62 -0.15 -8.18
C THR A 136 -21.44 -0.66 -9.60
N ARG A 137 -20.22 -1.07 -9.98
CA ARG A 137 -19.88 -1.57 -11.31
C ARG A 137 -19.61 -3.07 -11.28
N VAL A 138 -20.58 -3.83 -11.76
CA VAL A 138 -20.57 -5.30 -11.72
C VAL A 138 -20.60 -5.84 -13.15
N GLU A 139 -19.65 -6.72 -13.46
CA GLU A 139 -19.64 -7.52 -14.69
C GLU A 139 -20.11 -8.95 -14.39
N GLU A 140 -20.29 -9.76 -15.42
CA GLU A 140 -20.52 -11.19 -15.29
C GLU A 140 -19.31 -11.98 -15.78
N ILE A 141 -18.98 -13.07 -15.10
CA ILE A 141 -18.00 -14.05 -15.55
C ILE A 141 -18.64 -15.44 -15.58
N GLU A 142 -18.42 -16.20 -16.65
CA GLU A 142 -18.82 -17.61 -16.68
C GLU A 142 -17.95 -18.40 -15.70
N PHE A 143 -18.58 -19.07 -14.74
CA PHE A 143 -17.92 -19.87 -13.73
C PHE A 143 -18.36 -21.33 -13.83
N LYS A 144 -17.37 -22.22 -13.95
CA LYS A 144 -17.53 -23.68 -13.96
C LYS A 144 -17.22 -24.21 -12.56
N GLY A 145 -18.25 -24.69 -11.87
CA GLY A 145 -18.19 -25.07 -10.46
C GLY A 145 -18.95 -26.35 -10.13
N TYR A 146 -19.13 -26.57 -8.83
CA TYR A 146 -19.90 -27.66 -8.25
C TYR A 146 -20.87 -27.08 -7.22
N GLU A 147 -22.08 -27.63 -7.08
CA GLU A 147 -23.04 -27.11 -6.11
C GLU A 147 -22.48 -27.13 -4.68
N ALA A 148 -22.58 -25.98 -4.00
CA ALA A 148 -22.20 -25.84 -2.60
C ALA A 148 -23.34 -26.26 -1.66
N GLU A 149 -22.99 -26.97 -0.60
CA GLU A 149 -23.90 -27.34 0.47
C GLU A 149 -23.21 -27.33 1.84
N TYR A 150 -24.00 -27.16 2.90
CA TYR A 150 -23.50 -27.24 4.27
C TYR A 150 -23.89 -28.57 4.90
N ILE A 151 -22.89 -29.39 5.19
CA ILE A 151 -23.07 -30.69 5.87
C ILE A 151 -22.57 -30.63 7.30
N ASP A 152 -23.03 -31.56 8.14
CA ASP A 152 -22.54 -31.66 9.51
C ASP A 152 -21.04 -32.03 9.55
N SER A 153 -20.29 -31.26 10.33
CA SER A 153 -18.89 -31.52 10.62
C SER A 153 -18.79 -32.66 11.61
N LYS A 154 -18.14 -33.75 11.18
CA LYS A 154 -17.88 -34.92 12.03
C LYS A 154 -16.86 -34.66 13.15
N ILE A 155 -16.16 -33.52 13.13
CA ILE A 155 -15.07 -33.20 14.05
C ILE A 155 -15.48 -32.09 15.02
N THR A 156 -16.13 -31.04 14.52
CA THR A 156 -16.39 -29.82 15.30
C THR A 156 -17.83 -29.69 15.80
N GLY A 157 -18.73 -30.58 15.36
CA GLY A 157 -20.16 -30.52 15.70
C GLY A 157 -20.94 -29.37 15.05
N GLY A 158 -20.27 -28.47 14.31
CA GLY A 158 -20.90 -27.41 13.52
C GLY A 158 -21.22 -27.84 12.09
N LYS A 159 -21.53 -26.88 11.22
CA LYS A 159 -21.66 -27.09 9.76
C LYS A 159 -20.32 -26.85 9.07
N ARG A 160 -20.09 -27.52 7.94
CA ARG A 160 -18.95 -27.25 7.03
C ARG A 160 -19.42 -27.18 5.59
N LEU A 161 -18.79 -26.31 4.82
CA LEU A 161 -18.97 -26.23 3.39
C LEU A 161 -18.47 -27.52 2.71
N ARG A 162 -19.26 -28.04 1.78
CA ARG A 162 -18.90 -29.12 0.85
C ARG A 162 -19.33 -28.69 -0.54
N TYR A 163 -18.49 -28.99 -1.53
CA TYR A 163 -18.85 -28.91 -2.94
C TYR A 163 -19.16 -30.32 -3.46
N ASP A 164 -20.37 -30.52 -3.99
CA ASP A 164 -20.83 -31.82 -4.50
C ASP A 164 -20.28 -32.06 -5.91
N ARG A 165 -19.30 -32.96 -6.01
CA ARG A 165 -18.60 -33.27 -7.26
C ARG A 165 -19.47 -33.97 -8.30
N ASP A 166 -20.61 -34.51 -7.89
CA ASP A 166 -21.57 -35.16 -8.77
C ASP A 166 -22.58 -34.15 -9.38
N LYS A 167 -22.52 -32.89 -8.95
CA LYS A 167 -23.38 -31.80 -9.43
C LYS A 167 -22.57 -30.62 -10.00
N PRO A 168 -21.90 -30.79 -11.15
CA PRO A 168 -21.24 -29.69 -11.82
C PRO A 168 -22.25 -28.68 -12.35
N PHE A 169 -21.86 -27.41 -12.41
CA PHE A 169 -22.64 -26.37 -13.06
C PHE A 169 -21.74 -25.41 -13.86
N THR A 170 -22.38 -24.70 -14.78
CA THR A 170 -21.82 -23.53 -15.46
C THR A 170 -22.82 -22.39 -15.32
N LYS A 171 -22.40 -21.27 -14.71
CA LYS A 171 -23.27 -20.12 -14.42
C LYS A 171 -22.49 -18.83 -14.62
N ASN A 172 -23.18 -17.79 -15.09
CA ASN A 172 -22.68 -16.43 -14.96
C ASN A 172 -22.83 -15.98 -13.51
N ILE A 173 -21.75 -15.49 -12.91
CA ILE A 173 -21.74 -14.96 -11.54
C ILE A 173 -21.21 -13.52 -11.54
N PRO A 174 -21.59 -12.70 -10.54
CA PRO A 174 -21.08 -11.34 -10.43
C PRO A 174 -19.56 -11.27 -10.38
N TYR A 175 -18.96 -10.30 -11.05
CA TYR A 175 -17.51 -10.07 -11.07
C TYR A 175 -17.17 -8.60 -10.85
N TYR A 176 -16.50 -8.32 -9.74
CA TYR A 176 -16.10 -6.99 -9.29
C TYR A 176 -14.62 -6.77 -9.60
N ARG A 177 -14.35 -5.87 -10.54
CA ARG A 177 -13.00 -5.61 -11.04
C ARG A 177 -12.73 -4.13 -11.36
N HIS A 178 -13.54 -3.23 -10.81
CA HIS A 178 -13.36 -1.79 -11.02
C HIS A 178 -13.03 -1.15 -9.69
N TYR A 179 -12.04 -0.27 -9.70
CA TYR A 179 -11.61 0.45 -8.51
C TYR A 179 -11.65 1.96 -8.73
N LEU A 180 -12.01 2.67 -7.67
CA LEU A 180 -11.94 4.12 -7.54
C LEU A 180 -10.62 4.51 -6.88
N ARG A 181 -10.14 5.72 -7.20
CA ARG A 181 -8.99 6.33 -6.51
C ARG A 181 -9.45 6.83 -5.15
N LYS A 182 -8.90 6.26 -4.07
CA LYS A 182 -9.23 6.66 -2.69
C LYS A 182 -8.26 7.70 -2.16
N LEU A 183 -6.96 7.55 -2.46
CA LEU A 183 -5.92 8.51 -2.08
C LEU A 183 -4.87 8.63 -3.19
N SER A 184 -4.67 9.86 -3.65
CA SER A 184 -3.60 10.24 -4.57
C SER A 184 -2.58 11.14 -3.87
N ILE A 185 -1.31 10.98 -4.20
CA ILE A 185 -0.20 11.82 -3.78
C ILE A 185 0.39 12.53 -4.99
N THR A 186 0.59 13.84 -4.85
CA THR A 186 1.47 14.59 -5.75
C THR A 186 2.90 14.45 -5.25
N THR A 187 3.84 13.96 -6.05
CA THR A 187 5.24 13.79 -5.66
C THR A 187 5.93 15.14 -5.48
N PRO A 188 6.84 15.28 -4.50
CA PRO A 188 7.75 16.41 -4.48
C PRO A 188 8.77 16.30 -5.63
N ASP A 189 9.62 17.29 -5.82
CA ASP A 189 10.78 17.11 -6.72
C ASP A 189 11.83 16.17 -6.11
N PHE A 190 11.98 16.24 -4.79
CA PHE A 190 12.90 15.40 -4.03
C PHE A 190 12.28 14.93 -2.72
N TYR A 191 12.58 13.70 -2.34
CA TYR A 191 12.51 13.28 -0.94
C TYR A 191 13.88 13.43 -0.28
N ILE A 192 13.93 13.78 1.00
CA ILE A 192 15.16 13.82 1.79
C ILE A 192 15.04 12.89 2.98
N ILE A 193 16.02 12.01 3.17
CA ILE A 193 16.04 11.01 4.24
C ILE A 193 17.35 11.16 5.03
N PRO A 194 17.30 11.34 6.37
CA PRO A 194 18.49 11.36 7.20
C PRO A 194 19.26 10.05 7.14
N GLN A 195 20.59 10.12 7.20
CA GLN A 195 21.46 8.95 7.06
C GLN A 195 21.29 7.88 8.16
N ALA A 196 20.64 8.22 9.27
CA ALA A 196 20.32 7.28 10.36
C ALA A 196 19.43 6.11 9.90
N TRP A 197 18.59 6.31 8.88
CA TRP A 197 17.65 5.32 8.36
C TRP A 197 18.28 4.37 7.32
N HIS A 198 19.45 3.83 7.67
CA HIS A 198 20.26 2.99 6.77
C HIS A 198 19.52 1.75 6.21
N GLU A 199 18.63 1.12 6.99
CA GLU A 199 17.82 -0.02 6.54
C GLU A 199 16.84 0.35 5.42
N VAL A 200 16.27 1.56 5.47
CA VAL A 200 15.39 2.11 4.43
C VAL A 200 16.21 2.39 3.17
N ILE A 201 17.35 3.05 3.33
CA ILE A 201 18.24 3.34 2.20
C ILE A 201 18.76 2.07 1.53
N LEU A 202 19.13 1.05 2.31
CA LEU A 202 19.57 -0.24 1.77
C LEU A 202 18.48 -0.83 0.87
N ARG A 203 17.21 -0.81 1.30
CA ARG A 203 16.07 -1.31 0.53
C ARG A 203 15.80 -0.48 -0.72
N LEU A 204 15.89 0.85 -0.63
CA LEU A 204 15.81 1.72 -1.81
C LEU A 204 16.91 1.37 -2.83
N SER A 205 18.15 1.20 -2.35
CA SER A 205 19.32 0.89 -3.18
C SER A 205 19.21 -0.46 -3.91
N ILE A 206 18.83 -1.54 -3.21
CA ILE A 206 18.65 -2.86 -3.86
C ILE A 206 17.51 -2.86 -4.92
N ASN A 207 16.58 -1.91 -4.81
CA ASN A 207 15.49 -1.70 -5.78
C ASN A 207 15.88 -0.70 -6.89
N GLY A 208 17.14 -0.28 -6.98
CA GLY A 208 17.65 0.57 -8.04
C GLY A 208 17.27 2.05 -7.92
N VAL A 209 16.78 2.49 -6.76
CA VAL A 209 16.50 3.91 -6.51
C VAL A 209 17.82 4.67 -6.50
N ARG A 210 17.91 5.71 -7.34
CA ARG A 210 19.05 6.62 -7.35
C ARG A 210 18.83 7.74 -6.36
N PHE A 211 19.91 8.12 -5.70
CA PHE A 211 19.94 9.22 -4.74
C PHE A 211 21.28 9.94 -4.79
N GLU A 212 21.24 11.22 -4.44
CA GLU A 212 22.37 12.11 -4.22
C GLU A 212 22.60 12.28 -2.71
N ARG A 213 23.69 12.96 -2.35
CA ARG A 213 24.06 13.23 -0.95
C ARG A 213 24.07 14.72 -0.70
N VAL A 214 23.60 15.13 0.48
CA VAL A 214 23.85 16.46 1.02
C VAL A 214 25.36 16.62 1.22
N GLU A 215 25.97 17.60 0.55
CA GLU A 215 27.43 17.78 0.54
C GLU A 215 27.97 18.51 1.79
N HIS A 216 27.14 19.37 2.38
CA HIS A 216 27.46 20.21 3.53
C HIS A 216 26.22 20.36 4.42
N ASP A 217 26.44 20.50 5.72
CA ASP A 217 25.38 20.78 6.68
C ASP A 217 24.61 22.03 6.23
N THR A 218 23.29 21.91 6.11
CA THR A 218 22.47 22.95 5.50
C THR A 218 21.05 22.95 6.07
N LEU A 219 20.45 24.13 6.11
CA LEU A 219 19.08 24.33 6.54
C LEU A 219 18.20 24.44 5.30
N MET A 220 17.26 23.51 5.11
CA MET A 220 16.34 23.52 3.97
C MET A 220 14.90 23.72 4.45
N LYS A 221 14.12 24.52 3.71
CA LYS A 221 12.67 24.62 3.90
C LYS A 221 12.02 23.44 3.18
N VAL A 222 11.34 22.58 3.94
CA VAL A 222 10.73 21.33 3.45
C VAL A 222 9.30 21.21 3.96
N GLU A 223 8.51 20.34 3.32
CA GLU A 223 7.29 19.83 3.91
C GLU A 223 7.64 18.58 4.74
N ALA A 224 7.19 18.55 5.99
CA ALA A 224 7.33 17.40 6.87
C ALA A 224 5.94 16.88 7.25
N TYR A 225 5.79 15.56 7.24
CA TYR A 225 4.60 14.92 7.80
C TYR A 225 4.75 14.72 9.30
N TYR A 226 3.65 14.91 10.00
CA TYR A 226 3.44 14.39 11.34
C TYR A 226 2.36 13.33 11.28
N ILE A 227 2.63 12.14 11.81
CA ILE A 227 1.63 11.08 11.98
C ILE A 227 0.63 11.56 13.03
N THR A 228 -0.64 11.71 12.64
CA THR A 228 -1.70 12.18 13.55
C THR A 228 -2.52 11.02 14.09
N ASP A 229 -2.66 9.95 13.31
CA ASP A 229 -3.33 8.72 13.74
C ASP A 229 -2.80 7.51 12.93
N TYR A 230 -2.88 6.32 13.52
CA TYR A 230 -2.60 5.04 12.88
C TYR A 230 -3.05 3.88 13.78
N ASP A 231 -3.46 2.78 13.15
CA ASP A 231 -3.69 1.51 13.83
C ASP A 231 -2.48 0.59 13.68
N THR A 232 -2.33 -0.39 14.58
CA THR A 232 -1.29 -1.44 14.48
C THR A 232 -1.89 -2.82 14.69
N HIS A 233 -1.56 -3.76 13.81
CA HIS A 233 -1.99 -5.15 13.99
C HIS A 233 -1.39 -5.75 15.28
N PRO A 234 -2.17 -6.49 16.10
CA PRO A 234 -1.69 -7.02 17.38
C PRO A 234 -0.77 -8.24 17.23
N THR A 235 -0.66 -8.80 16.02
CA THR A 235 0.14 -9.98 15.72
C THR A 235 1.13 -9.71 14.59
N PRO A 236 2.35 -10.28 14.65
CA PRO A 236 3.34 -10.03 13.63
C PRO A 236 2.97 -10.71 12.30
N TYR A 237 3.34 -10.06 11.20
CA TYR A 237 3.32 -10.61 9.85
C TYR A 237 4.74 -10.58 9.28
N ASN A 238 5.30 -11.76 8.99
CA ASN A 238 6.71 -11.92 8.57
C ASN A 238 7.71 -11.19 9.50
N GLY A 239 7.42 -11.15 10.80
CA GLY A 239 8.27 -10.49 11.82
C GLY A 239 8.00 -9.01 12.06
N ASN A 240 6.99 -8.41 11.41
CA ASN A 240 6.69 -6.97 11.48
C ASN A 240 5.29 -6.73 12.05
N TYR A 241 5.11 -5.64 12.79
CA TYR A 241 3.81 -5.21 13.32
C TYR A 241 3.25 -4.10 12.43
N LEU A 242 2.41 -4.48 11.47
CA LEU A 242 2.03 -3.57 10.41
C LEU A 242 1.14 -2.42 10.92
N HIS A 243 1.50 -1.20 10.52
CA HIS A 243 0.68 0.00 10.71
C HIS A 243 -0.28 0.18 9.52
N TYR A 244 -1.51 0.61 9.81
CA TYR A 244 -2.54 0.88 8.80
C TYR A 244 -3.42 2.07 9.23
N ASN A 245 -4.34 2.49 8.35
CA ASN A 245 -5.19 3.68 8.57
C ASN A 245 -4.40 4.93 8.96
N VAL A 246 -3.24 5.12 8.34
CA VAL A 246 -2.32 6.19 8.69
C VAL A 246 -2.87 7.54 8.22
N GLU A 247 -2.97 8.46 9.16
CA GLU A 247 -3.31 9.86 8.92
C GLU A 247 -2.11 10.75 9.19
N VAL A 248 -1.96 11.79 8.37
CA VAL A 248 -0.86 12.75 8.49
C VAL A 248 -1.34 14.17 8.37
N ARG A 249 -0.62 15.09 9.02
CA ARG A 249 -0.67 16.52 8.72
C ARG A 249 0.65 16.98 8.13
N THR A 250 0.57 17.88 7.15
CA THR A 250 1.75 18.47 6.48
C THR A 250 2.10 19.80 7.11
N VAL A 251 3.39 20.02 7.36
CA VAL A 251 3.90 21.30 7.88
C VAL A 251 5.12 21.73 7.09
N GLU A 252 5.10 22.94 6.55
CA GLU A 252 6.32 23.58 6.05
C GLU A 252 7.20 24.02 7.22
N GLN A 253 8.45 23.57 7.26
CA GLN A 253 9.41 23.99 8.28
C GLN A 253 10.85 23.94 7.76
N SER A 254 11.73 24.72 8.39
CA SER A 254 13.16 24.66 8.14
C SER A 254 13.78 23.52 8.95
N ILE A 255 14.33 22.51 8.27
CA ILE A 255 14.99 21.35 8.88
C ILE A 255 16.49 21.42 8.60
N GLN A 256 17.27 21.18 9.65
CA GLN A 256 18.72 21.02 9.53
C GLN A 256 18.99 19.62 8.96
N PHE A 257 19.66 19.58 7.81
CA PHE A 257 20.21 18.38 7.20
C PHE A 257 21.72 18.38 7.37
N PHE A 258 22.28 17.19 7.48
CA PHE A 258 23.71 17.00 7.69
C PHE A 258 24.36 16.44 6.44
N LYS A 259 25.67 16.70 6.29
CA LYS A 259 26.48 16.08 5.27
C LYS A 259 26.28 14.55 5.31
N GLY A 260 25.94 13.98 4.16
CA GLY A 260 25.68 12.55 4.00
C GLY A 260 24.20 12.17 4.03
N ASP A 261 23.27 13.05 4.39
CA ASP A 261 21.84 12.79 4.22
C ASP A 261 21.50 12.58 2.73
N TYR A 262 20.44 11.83 2.46
CA TYR A 262 20.11 11.36 1.13
C TYR A 262 19.07 12.26 0.47
N ILE A 263 19.30 12.66 -0.78
CA ILE A 263 18.35 13.36 -1.63
C ILE A 263 17.91 12.41 -2.73
N ILE A 264 16.61 12.11 -2.81
CA ILE A 264 16.03 11.16 -3.76
C ILE A 264 15.21 11.92 -4.79
N PRO A 265 15.69 12.08 -6.03
CA PRO A 265 14.91 12.69 -7.12
C PRO A 265 13.70 11.83 -7.48
N THR A 266 12.56 12.47 -7.77
CA THR A 266 11.33 11.79 -8.21
C THR A 266 11.18 11.71 -9.73
N ASN A 267 12.24 11.99 -10.49
CA ASN A 267 12.24 11.96 -11.96
C ASN A 267 12.95 10.71 -12.53
N GLN A 268 12.66 9.53 -11.98
CA GLN A 268 13.33 8.28 -12.33
C GLN A 268 12.35 7.12 -12.60
N VAL A 269 12.83 6.04 -13.25
CA VAL A 269 11.98 4.90 -13.61
C VAL A 269 11.37 4.20 -12.39
N THR A 270 12.00 4.32 -11.23
CA THR A 270 11.55 3.74 -9.96
C THR A 270 10.58 4.65 -9.20
N ASN A 271 10.04 5.72 -9.81
CA ASN A 271 9.21 6.70 -9.10
C ASN A 271 7.98 6.06 -8.44
N SER A 272 7.32 5.12 -9.11
CA SER A 272 6.22 4.34 -8.51
C SER A 272 6.65 3.64 -7.22
N TYR A 273 7.83 3.00 -7.21
CA TYR A 273 8.39 2.36 -6.01
C TYR A 273 8.74 3.38 -4.91
N ILE A 274 9.33 4.52 -5.28
CA ILE A 274 9.69 5.58 -4.33
C ILE A 274 8.46 6.10 -3.60
N VAL A 275 7.42 6.45 -4.35
CA VAL A 275 6.18 7.00 -3.76
C VAL A 275 5.50 5.95 -2.88
N GLU A 276 5.35 4.73 -3.37
CA GLU A 276 4.73 3.64 -2.63
C GLU A 276 5.45 3.35 -1.30
N MET A 277 6.78 3.37 -1.30
CA MET A 277 7.54 3.04 -0.10
C MET A 277 7.73 4.21 0.86
N LEU A 278 7.82 5.44 0.35
CA LEU A 278 8.13 6.62 1.15
C LEU A 278 6.90 7.35 1.66
N GLU A 279 5.74 7.23 1.03
CA GLU A 279 4.51 7.85 1.52
C GLU A 279 3.90 7.00 2.65
N PRO A 280 3.79 7.51 3.89
CA PRO A 280 3.43 6.68 5.05
C PRO A 280 1.98 6.15 5.00
N GLN A 281 1.15 6.73 4.13
CA GLN A 281 -0.25 6.34 3.95
C GLN A 281 -0.45 5.21 2.93
N ALA A 282 0.60 4.76 2.23
CA ALA A 282 0.52 3.64 1.31
C ALA A 282 0.50 2.30 2.07
N ASP A 283 -0.23 1.32 1.52
CA ASP A 283 -0.55 0.06 2.21
C ASP A 283 0.70 -0.79 2.56
N ASP A 284 1.78 -0.63 1.80
CA ASP A 284 3.06 -1.33 1.99
C ASP A 284 4.26 -0.38 2.18
N SER A 285 4.02 0.85 2.63
CA SER A 285 5.09 1.82 2.91
C SER A 285 6.08 1.33 3.97
N PHE A 286 7.27 1.93 4.02
CA PHE A 286 8.22 1.66 5.11
C PHE A 286 7.63 2.00 6.48
N PHE A 287 6.74 2.99 6.57
CA PHE A 287 6.00 3.25 7.81
C PHE A 287 5.03 2.11 8.13
N ALA A 288 4.25 1.63 7.15
CA ALA A 288 3.37 0.48 7.34
C ALA A 288 4.14 -0.75 7.81
N TRP A 289 5.37 -0.95 7.32
CA TRP A 289 6.28 -2.02 7.75
C TRP A 289 7.19 -1.63 8.92
N ASN A 290 6.75 -0.71 9.78
CA ASN A 290 7.33 -0.42 11.09
C ASN A 290 8.85 -0.10 11.09
N PHE A 291 9.37 0.42 9.96
CA PHE A 291 10.78 0.83 9.83
C PHE A 291 11.10 2.12 10.60
N PHE A 292 10.08 2.89 10.97
CA PHE A 292 10.23 4.22 11.55
C PHE A 292 9.73 4.34 12.99
N ASP A 293 9.45 3.23 13.69
CA ASP A 293 8.79 3.19 15.01
C ASP A 293 9.46 4.05 16.07
N SER A 294 10.77 4.32 15.94
CA SER A 294 11.46 5.17 16.90
C SER A 294 10.90 6.60 16.97
N ILE A 295 10.18 7.08 15.93
CA ILE A 295 9.50 8.39 15.97
C ILE A 295 8.20 8.37 16.78
N LEU A 296 7.64 7.17 17.01
CA LEU A 296 6.37 6.96 17.72
C LEU A 296 6.54 7.00 19.23
N GLN A 297 7.79 6.96 19.72
CA GLN A 297 8.10 7.09 21.13
C GLN A 297 8.51 8.53 21.45
N ARG A 298 7.75 9.18 22.32
CA ARG A 298 8.15 10.46 22.92
C ARG A 298 9.37 10.26 23.83
N LYS A 299 10.37 11.13 23.72
CA LYS A 299 11.59 11.10 24.54
C LYS A 299 11.56 12.14 25.65
N GLU A 300 10.99 13.31 25.39
CA GLU A 300 10.89 14.40 26.35
C GLU A 300 9.58 14.39 27.13
N TYR A 301 9.64 14.79 28.40
CA TYR A 301 8.50 14.85 29.31
C TYR A 301 8.58 16.09 30.19
N PHE A 302 7.47 16.48 30.80
CA PHE A 302 7.42 17.53 31.81
C PHE A 302 7.21 16.95 33.20
N SER A 303 7.74 17.63 34.22
CA SER A 303 7.39 17.38 35.61
C SER A 303 6.22 18.26 36.01
N PRO A 304 5.06 17.71 36.45
CA PRO A 304 3.88 18.50 36.81
C PRO A 304 4.18 19.65 37.78
N TYR A 305 4.93 19.40 38.87
CA TYR A 305 5.17 20.41 39.90
C TYR A 305 6.07 21.57 39.44
N VAL A 306 6.83 21.40 38.35
CA VAL A 306 7.66 22.47 37.77
C VAL A 306 6.89 23.16 36.64
N PHE A 307 6.11 22.40 35.88
CA PHE A 307 5.49 22.88 34.65
C PHE A 307 4.17 23.61 34.88
N GLU A 308 3.47 23.35 35.99
CA GLU A 308 2.16 23.96 36.28
C GLU A 308 2.23 25.50 36.32
N ASP A 309 3.25 26.08 36.96
CA ASP A 309 3.44 27.53 36.98
C ASP A 309 3.62 28.11 35.56
N PHE A 310 4.31 27.37 34.68
CA PHE A 310 4.47 27.78 33.28
C PHE A 310 3.16 27.62 32.49
N ALA A 311 2.39 26.55 32.72
CA ALA A 311 1.09 26.36 32.11
C ALA A 311 0.10 27.48 32.49
N GLN A 312 0.14 27.94 33.75
CA GLN A 312 -0.62 29.11 34.19
C GLN A 312 -0.20 30.38 33.44
N GLN A 313 1.11 30.61 33.27
CA GLN A 313 1.60 31.73 32.46
C GLN A 313 1.16 31.62 31.00
N MET A 314 1.09 30.42 30.42
CA MET A 314 0.58 30.22 29.06
C MET A 314 -0.90 30.65 28.96
N LEU A 315 -1.74 30.28 29.93
CA LEU A 315 -3.13 30.75 29.99
C LEU A 315 -3.21 32.27 30.11
N ASP A 316 -2.47 32.85 31.06
CA ASP A 316 -2.50 34.29 31.36
C ASP A 316 -2.14 35.16 30.14
N ASN A 317 -1.29 34.64 29.25
CA ASN A 317 -0.79 35.36 28.08
C ASN A 317 -1.51 35.00 26.76
N ASP A 318 -2.36 33.96 26.73
CA ASP A 318 -3.02 33.48 25.50
C ASP A 318 -4.52 33.18 25.75
N GLU A 319 -5.37 34.11 25.34
CA GLU A 319 -6.83 33.97 25.47
C GLU A 319 -7.41 32.86 24.57
N GLU A 320 -6.85 32.65 23.39
CA GLU A 320 -7.33 31.59 22.49
C GLU A 320 -7.05 30.21 23.09
N LEU A 321 -5.85 30.03 23.65
CA LEU A 321 -5.47 28.82 24.37
C LEU A 321 -6.38 28.57 25.58
N ARG A 322 -6.73 29.62 26.34
CA ARG A 322 -7.66 29.52 27.46
C ARG A 322 -9.03 29.02 27.01
N VAL A 323 -9.57 29.59 25.93
CA VAL A 323 -10.85 29.16 25.36
C VAL A 323 -10.79 27.71 24.87
N GLU A 324 -9.72 27.32 24.17
CA GLU A 324 -9.52 25.94 23.70
C GLU A 324 -9.50 24.94 24.86
N PHE A 325 -8.71 25.22 25.90
CA PHE A 325 -8.60 24.39 27.10
C PHE A 325 -9.96 24.21 27.80
N GLU A 326 -10.68 25.32 28.03
CA GLU A 326 -11.97 25.28 28.71
C GLU A 326 -13.04 24.54 27.89
N ASN A 327 -13.03 24.70 26.57
CA ASN A 327 -13.92 23.96 25.69
C ASN A 327 -13.65 22.46 25.74
N LYS A 328 -12.37 22.05 25.68
CA LYS A 328 -11.98 20.64 25.81
C LYS A 328 -12.35 20.09 27.19
N ARG A 329 -12.13 20.85 28.26
CA ARG A 329 -12.52 20.47 29.63
C ARG A 329 -14.03 20.27 29.79
N LYS A 330 -14.85 21.04 29.07
CA LYS A 330 -16.32 20.89 29.09
C LYS A 330 -16.81 19.71 28.25
N SER A 331 -16.17 19.44 27.10
CA SER A 331 -16.63 18.43 26.14
C SER A 331 -16.09 17.02 26.40
N ASP A 332 -14.96 16.89 27.09
CA ASP A 332 -14.24 15.63 27.31
C ASP A 332 -14.09 15.31 28.81
N LYS A 333 -14.94 14.39 29.30
CA LYS A 333 -14.96 13.98 30.71
C LYS A 333 -13.69 13.27 31.16
N GLU A 334 -13.03 12.52 30.28
CA GLU A 334 -11.77 11.84 30.64
C GLU A 334 -10.65 12.86 30.82
N PHE A 335 -10.59 13.85 29.93
CA PHE A 335 -9.66 14.97 30.04
C PHE A 335 -9.92 15.80 31.30
N ALA A 336 -11.18 16.16 31.56
CA ALA A 336 -11.56 16.97 32.73
C ALA A 336 -11.19 16.33 34.07
N ASN A 337 -11.19 14.99 34.14
CA ASN A 337 -10.89 14.24 35.36
C ASN A 337 -9.42 13.77 35.46
N ASN A 338 -8.55 14.18 34.53
CA ASN A 338 -7.16 13.75 34.51
C ASN A 338 -6.21 14.97 34.47
N SER A 339 -5.62 15.32 35.61
CA SER A 339 -4.72 16.48 35.76
C SER A 339 -3.48 16.38 34.87
N TYR A 340 -2.91 15.19 34.71
CA TYR A 340 -1.75 14.98 33.85
C TYR A 340 -2.08 15.22 32.38
N ARG A 341 -3.26 14.78 31.90
CA ARG A 341 -3.73 15.07 30.53
C ARG A 341 -3.96 16.58 30.34
N GLN A 342 -4.49 17.28 31.34
CA GLN A 342 -4.65 18.72 31.29
C GLN A 342 -3.31 19.47 31.20
N LEU A 343 -2.32 19.09 32.00
CA LEU A 343 -0.98 19.68 31.87
C LEU A 343 -0.29 19.29 30.55
N SER A 344 -0.53 18.08 30.05
CA SER A 344 -0.01 17.63 28.76
C SER A 344 -0.52 18.48 27.60
N PHE A 345 -1.78 18.93 27.65
CA PHE A 345 -2.36 19.84 26.65
C PHE A 345 -1.55 21.14 26.51
N PHE A 346 -1.11 21.72 27.64
CA PHE A 346 -0.24 22.89 27.65
C PHE A 346 1.18 22.54 27.19
N TYR A 347 1.73 21.42 27.67
CA TYR A 347 3.07 20.99 27.29
C TYR A 347 3.21 20.80 25.78
N GLU A 348 2.22 20.16 25.13
CA GLU A 348 2.17 19.95 23.68
C GLU A 348 2.10 21.23 22.85
N ARG A 349 1.66 22.34 23.45
CA ARG A 349 1.63 23.68 22.84
C ARG A 349 2.77 24.59 23.30
N SER A 350 3.64 24.09 24.17
CA SER A 350 4.77 24.84 24.71
C SER A 350 5.97 24.83 23.75
N PRO A 351 6.89 25.80 23.86
CA PRO A 351 8.14 25.78 23.11
C PRO A 351 9.07 24.61 23.48
N TYR A 352 8.80 23.93 24.60
CA TYR A 352 9.57 22.79 25.11
C TYR A 352 9.09 21.44 24.57
N PHE A 353 8.01 21.42 23.79
CA PHE A 353 7.52 20.18 23.20
C PHE A 353 8.51 19.62 22.18
N GLU A 354 8.72 18.32 22.25
CA GLU A 354 9.61 17.61 21.32
C GLU A 354 9.08 17.67 19.88
N LYS A 355 9.71 18.48 19.03
CA LYS A 355 9.31 18.66 17.63
C LYS A 355 9.55 17.42 16.76
N SER A 356 10.38 16.48 17.20
CA SER A 356 10.64 15.19 16.54
C SER A 356 9.58 14.13 16.80
N TYR A 357 8.80 14.25 17.88
CA TYR A 357 7.78 13.28 18.20
C TYR A 357 6.72 13.21 17.10
N LEU A 358 6.45 12.00 16.60
CA LEU A 358 5.56 11.70 15.47
C LEU A 358 5.93 12.39 14.14
N ARG A 359 7.09 13.07 14.06
CA ARG A 359 7.56 13.67 12.80
C ARG A 359 8.14 12.57 11.92
N TYR A 360 7.49 12.32 10.81
CA TYR A 360 7.94 11.36 9.82
C TYR A 360 9.29 11.79 9.23
N PRO A 361 10.30 10.91 9.17
CA PRO A 361 11.67 11.29 8.86
C PRO A 361 11.98 11.19 7.36
N VAL A 362 10.96 11.29 6.51
CA VAL A 362 11.09 11.47 5.07
C VAL A 362 10.48 12.81 4.72
N TYR A 363 11.33 13.73 4.30
CA TYR A 363 10.95 15.11 4.03
C TYR A 363 10.71 15.32 2.54
N ARG A 364 9.82 16.24 2.21
CA ARG A 364 9.46 16.56 0.83
C ARG A 364 10.03 17.94 0.48
N LEU A 365 10.81 18.02 -0.58
CA LEU A 365 11.42 19.25 -1.07
C LEU A 365 10.93 19.52 -2.50
N ASN A 366 10.28 20.66 -2.68
CA ASN A 366 9.89 21.19 -3.98
C ASN A 366 10.89 22.28 -4.40
N SER A 367 11.37 22.20 -5.63
CA SER A 367 12.20 23.26 -6.21
C SER A 367 11.32 24.50 -6.39
N LYS A 368 11.86 25.67 -6.07
CA LYS A 368 11.18 26.95 -6.31
C LYS A 368 11.23 27.37 -7.78
#